data_AF-A0A533Y0W0-F1
#
_entry.id   AF-A0A533Y0W0-F1
#
_cell.length_a   1.000
_cell.length_b   1.000
_cell.length_c   1.000
_cell.angle_alpha   90.00
_cell.angle_beta   90.00
_cell.angle_gamma   90.00
#
_symmetry.space_group_name_H-M   'P 1'
#
loop_
_entity.id
_entity.type
_entity.pdbx_description
1 polymer ?
#
loop_
_entity_poly.entity_id
_entity_poly.type
_entity_poly.pdbx_seq_one_letter_code
_entity_poly.pdbx_strand_id
1 'polypeptide(L)'
;MSNPLEPEVKTNPQGDPITSVEPEQKTNPQGDPITSAAPIKVGGSSKDPHEGAKKQRVVTPEYMFFEAPRKREFITGSEAAKEAVRRSNVDFSVAYPITPQSETMQLIGVLYGEGYVKEYYRGEEEYGVMSAIAGGSRAGVRCFTATAGPGTLRGIEPIASWPGHRLPAVAMFTCRVVNAPLAIQPDNIEISYLL
;
A
#
# COMPACT_ATOMS: atom_id res chain seq x y z
N MET A 1 -7.50 44.13 -37.69
CA MET A 1 -6.16 43.75 -37.23
C MET A 1 -6.35 42.80 -36.07
N SER A 2 -6.32 41.50 -36.35
CA SER A 2 -6.47 40.41 -35.38
C SER A 2 -5.14 40.16 -34.69
N ASN A 3 -5.12 40.14 -33.36
CA ASN A 3 -3.95 39.70 -32.58
C ASN A 3 -3.63 38.24 -32.91
N PRO A 4 -2.35 37.86 -33.12
CA PRO A 4 -1.96 36.47 -33.29
C PRO A 4 -2.14 35.72 -31.95
N LEU A 5 -2.84 34.59 -32.01
CA LEU A 5 -3.02 33.66 -30.89
C LEU A 5 -1.66 33.10 -30.47
N GLU A 6 -1.29 33.24 -29.21
CA GLU A 6 -0.12 32.55 -28.62
C GLU A 6 -0.33 31.03 -28.67
N PRO A 7 0.71 30.23 -28.91
CA PRO A 7 0.58 28.77 -28.94
C PRO A 7 0.32 28.22 -27.53
N GLU A 8 -0.84 27.56 -27.35
CA GLU A 8 -1.16 26.80 -26.13
C GLU A 8 -0.10 25.70 -25.89
N VAL A 9 0.74 25.91 -24.88
CA VAL A 9 1.68 24.88 -24.39
C VAL A 9 0.87 23.87 -23.58
N LYS A 10 0.64 22.68 -24.15
CA LYS A 10 0.00 21.59 -23.41
C LYS A 10 0.87 21.18 -22.22
N THR A 11 0.29 21.11 -21.02
CA THR A 11 0.96 20.67 -19.80
C THR A 11 0.44 19.30 -19.36
N ASN A 12 1.27 18.51 -18.66
CA ASN A 12 0.81 17.28 -18.00
C ASN A 12 -0.02 17.60 -16.72
N PRO A 13 -0.66 16.62 -16.05
CA PRO A 13 -1.39 16.83 -14.79
C PRO A 13 -0.53 17.34 -13.63
N GLN A 14 0.80 17.33 -13.76
CA GLN A 14 1.76 17.88 -12.82
C GLN A 14 2.23 19.32 -13.16
N GLY A 15 1.77 19.91 -14.27
CA GLY A 15 2.07 21.28 -14.68
C GLY A 15 3.35 21.46 -15.50
N ASP A 16 4.00 20.38 -15.94
CA ASP A 16 5.22 20.45 -16.76
C ASP A 16 4.87 20.70 -18.24
N PRO A 17 5.63 21.56 -18.96
CA PRO A 17 5.42 21.83 -20.38
C PRO A 17 5.75 20.60 -21.25
N ILE A 18 4.82 20.19 -22.11
CA ILE A 18 5.03 19.13 -23.10
C ILE A 18 5.77 19.74 -24.30
N THR A 19 7.09 19.55 -24.36
CA THR A 19 7.88 19.93 -25.54
C THR A 19 7.67 18.92 -26.66
N SER A 20 7.03 19.33 -27.76
CA SER A 20 6.93 18.53 -28.97
C SER A 20 8.28 18.55 -29.72
N VAL A 21 9.18 17.63 -29.36
CA VAL A 21 10.32 17.29 -30.22
C VAL A 21 9.84 16.21 -31.18
N GLU A 22 9.81 16.49 -32.48
CA GLU A 22 9.49 15.48 -33.49
C GLU A 22 10.43 14.28 -33.33
N PRO A 23 9.91 13.05 -33.18
CA PRO A 23 10.77 11.89 -32.99
C PRO A 23 11.44 11.54 -34.32
N GLU A 24 12.77 11.62 -34.36
CA GLU A 24 13.58 11.15 -35.48
C GLU A 24 13.33 9.65 -35.69
N GLN A 25 12.65 9.32 -36.80
CA GLN A 25 12.23 7.96 -37.12
C GLN A 25 13.44 7.15 -37.61
N LYS A 26 13.98 6.31 -36.73
CA LYS A 26 15.09 5.43 -37.09
C LYS A 26 14.63 4.37 -38.10
N THR A 27 15.34 4.28 -39.21
CA THR A 27 15.14 3.27 -40.26
C THR A 27 16.18 2.16 -40.12
N ASN A 28 15.83 0.95 -40.57
CA ASN A 28 16.80 -0.14 -40.70
C ASN A 28 17.72 0.11 -41.92
N PRO A 29 18.79 -0.68 -42.13
CA PRO A 29 19.67 -0.55 -43.30
C PRO A 29 18.99 -0.77 -44.66
N GLN A 30 17.75 -1.28 -44.70
CA GLN A 30 16.90 -1.42 -45.88
C GLN A 30 15.93 -0.22 -46.07
N GLY A 31 15.90 0.75 -45.16
CA GLY A 31 15.05 1.94 -45.25
C GLY A 31 13.66 1.81 -44.63
N ASP A 32 13.31 0.68 -44.04
CA ASP A 32 11.99 0.48 -43.43
C ASP A 32 11.89 1.13 -42.04
N PRO A 33 10.73 1.70 -41.67
CA PRO A 33 10.44 2.20 -40.33
C PRO A 33 10.64 1.11 -39.26
N ILE A 34 11.47 1.37 -38.26
CA ILE A 34 11.52 0.49 -37.08
C ILE A 34 10.32 0.87 -36.19
N THR A 35 9.32 -0.02 -36.08
CA THR A 35 8.08 0.20 -35.31
C THR A 35 8.22 0.08 -33.79
N SER A 36 9.46 0.10 -33.26
CA SER A 36 9.65 0.13 -31.81
C SER A 36 9.47 1.55 -31.30
N ALA A 37 8.40 1.77 -30.55
CA ALA A 37 8.20 3.02 -29.82
C ALA A 37 9.45 3.29 -28.97
N ALA A 38 10.13 4.41 -29.23
CA ALA A 38 11.22 4.86 -28.39
C ALA A 38 10.69 5.01 -26.95
N PRO A 39 11.43 4.54 -25.93
CA PRO A 39 11.00 4.75 -24.55
C PRO A 39 10.87 6.25 -24.30
N ILE A 40 9.70 6.67 -23.83
CA ILE A 40 9.48 8.04 -23.37
C ILE A 40 10.49 8.28 -22.24
N LYS A 41 11.51 9.09 -22.51
CA LYS A 41 12.38 9.59 -21.43
C LYS A 41 11.55 10.55 -20.59
N VAL A 42 11.00 10.06 -19.50
CA VAL A 42 10.38 10.88 -18.47
C VAL A 42 11.51 11.67 -17.81
N GLY A 43 11.70 12.91 -18.27
CA GLY A 43 12.60 13.89 -17.67
C GLY A 43 12.03 14.40 -16.35
N GLY A 44 11.97 13.54 -15.34
CA GLY A 44 11.69 13.94 -13.97
C GLY A 44 12.98 13.80 -13.17
N SER A 45 13.43 14.87 -12.50
CA SER A 45 14.38 14.73 -11.40
C SER A 45 13.91 13.60 -10.49
N SER A 46 14.72 12.56 -10.30
CA SER A 46 14.38 11.44 -9.43
C SER A 46 14.24 11.97 -8.01
N LYS A 47 13.02 12.33 -7.62
CA LYS A 47 12.70 12.70 -6.24
C LYS A 47 12.95 11.45 -5.40
N ASP A 48 13.72 11.60 -4.33
CA ASP A 48 14.00 10.53 -3.38
C ASP A 48 12.65 9.95 -2.89
N PRO A 49 12.36 8.66 -3.14
CA PRO A 49 11.08 8.06 -2.73
C PRO A 49 10.85 8.12 -1.21
N HIS A 50 11.91 8.30 -0.42
CA HIS A 50 11.87 8.38 1.04
C HIS A 50 11.75 9.79 1.61
N GLU A 51 11.67 10.83 0.77
CA GLU A 51 11.63 12.23 1.22
C GLU A 51 10.47 12.48 2.21
N GLY A 52 9.32 11.84 1.98
CA GLY A 52 8.16 11.94 2.87
C GLY A 52 8.40 11.30 4.23
N ALA A 53 8.94 10.09 4.26
CA ALA A 53 9.21 9.36 5.50
C ALA A 53 10.25 10.08 6.38
N LYS A 54 11.26 10.71 5.77
CA LYS A 54 12.27 11.52 6.49
C LYS A 54 11.68 12.70 7.27
N LYS A 55 10.48 13.15 6.92
CA LYS A 55 9.77 14.25 7.60
C LYS A 55 8.92 13.78 8.78
N GLN A 56 8.84 12.47 9.04
CA GLN A 56 8.09 11.95 10.18
C GLN A 56 8.69 12.43 11.50
N ARG A 57 7.81 12.74 12.44
CA ARG A 57 8.15 13.08 13.82
C ARG A 57 7.37 12.17 14.76
N VAL A 58 8.04 11.73 15.82
CA VAL A 58 7.37 11.03 16.91
C VAL A 58 6.64 12.06 17.75
N VAL A 59 5.35 11.82 17.96
CA VAL A 59 4.46 12.66 18.74
C VAL A 59 3.74 11.81 19.76
N THR A 60 3.23 12.45 20.82
CA THR A 60 2.49 11.73 21.86
C THR A 60 1.08 11.38 21.37
N PRO A 61 0.43 10.35 21.95
CA PRO A 61 -0.95 10.01 21.63
C PRO A 61 -1.92 11.19 21.87
N GLU A 62 -1.68 12.01 22.89
CA GLU A 62 -2.53 13.17 23.22
C GLU A 62 -2.53 14.18 22.06
N TYR A 63 -1.35 14.49 21.51
CA TYR A 63 -1.27 15.33 20.31
C TYR A 63 -2.04 14.71 19.14
N MET A 64 -1.87 13.41 18.90
CA MET A 64 -2.56 12.70 17.81
C MET A 64 -4.09 12.74 17.95
N PHE A 65 -4.61 12.67 19.18
CA PHE A 65 -6.04 12.65 19.45
C PHE A 65 -6.66 14.05 19.48
N PHE A 66 -5.99 15.05 20.05
CA PHE A 66 -6.60 16.34 20.37
C PHE A 66 -6.09 17.53 19.56
N GLU A 67 -4.80 17.54 19.18
CA GLU A 67 -4.15 18.73 18.59
C GLU A 67 -3.83 18.56 17.10
N ALA A 68 -3.66 17.33 16.62
CA ALA A 68 -3.30 17.06 15.24
C ALA A 68 -4.36 17.59 14.26
N PRO A 69 -3.94 18.30 13.19
CA PRO A 69 -4.88 18.87 12.23
C PRO A 69 -5.71 17.77 11.57
N ARG A 70 -7.03 17.96 11.53
CA ARG A 70 -7.98 17.04 10.93
C ARG A 70 -8.30 17.48 9.50
N LYS A 71 -8.03 16.63 8.52
CA LYS A 71 -8.44 16.82 7.13
C LYS A 71 -9.53 15.80 6.79
N ARG A 72 -10.62 16.27 6.19
CA ARG A 72 -11.66 15.39 5.64
C ARG A 72 -11.25 14.98 4.23
N GLU A 73 -11.21 13.68 3.98
CA GLU A 73 -10.89 13.12 2.68
C GLU A 73 -11.92 12.05 2.34
N PHE A 74 -12.20 11.87 1.05
CA PHE A 74 -13.06 10.80 0.55
C PHE A 74 -12.16 9.66 0.09
N ILE A 75 -12.02 8.65 0.93
CA ILE A 75 -11.08 7.53 0.75
C ILE A 75 -11.78 6.19 1.03
N THR A 76 -11.28 5.13 0.44
CA THR A 76 -11.74 3.75 0.69
C THR A 76 -11.30 3.27 2.07
N GLY A 77 -11.87 2.16 2.55
CA GLY A 77 -11.42 1.52 3.79
C GLY A 77 -9.94 1.10 3.74
N SER A 78 -9.49 0.59 2.58
CA SER A 78 -8.09 0.22 2.34
C SER A 78 -7.15 1.43 2.41
N GLU A 79 -7.56 2.56 1.82
CA GLU A 79 -6.81 3.82 1.90
C GLU A 79 -6.79 4.40 3.31
N ALA A 80 -7.88 4.27 4.07
CA ALA A 80 -7.93 4.65 5.48
C ALA A 80 -6.94 3.79 6.31
N ALA A 81 -6.84 2.49 6.04
CA ALA A 81 -5.87 1.61 6.67
C ALA A 81 -4.41 2.00 6.33
N LYS A 82 -4.12 2.32 5.06
CA LYS A 82 -2.83 2.89 4.64
C LYS A 82 -2.49 4.12 5.46
N GLU A 83 -3.41 5.07 5.53
CA GLU A 83 -3.21 6.33 6.25
C GLU A 83 -3.07 6.14 7.78
N ALA A 84 -3.70 5.12 8.35
CA ALA A 84 -3.48 4.72 9.74
C ALA A 84 -2.09 4.13 9.95
N VAL A 85 -1.65 3.18 9.12
CA VAL A 85 -0.33 2.54 9.19
C VAL A 85 0.79 3.56 9.05
N ARG A 86 0.65 4.48 8.08
CA ARG A 86 1.60 5.59 7.85
C ARG A 86 1.86 6.45 9.09
N ARG A 87 0.84 6.63 9.93
CA ARG A 87 0.94 7.41 11.18
C ARG A 87 1.33 6.55 12.39
N SER A 88 1.19 5.23 12.28
CA SER A 88 1.38 4.30 13.39
C SER A 88 2.82 3.82 13.55
N ASN A 89 3.77 4.28 12.74
CA ASN A 89 5.19 3.88 12.83
C ASN A 89 5.34 2.34 12.87
N VAL A 90 4.69 1.65 11.92
CA VAL A 90 4.78 0.19 11.78
C VAL A 90 6.15 -0.16 11.20
N ASP A 91 6.86 -1.05 11.88
CA ASP A 91 8.19 -1.46 11.48
C ASP A 91 8.14 -2.71 10.58
N PHE A 92 7.24 -3.65 10.88
CA PHE A 92 7.20 -4.96 10.22
C PHE A 92 5.79 -5.30 9.75
N SER A 93 5.67 -5.68 8.48
CA SER A 93 4.40 -6.11 7.90
C SER A 93 4.59 -7.28 6.97
N VAL A 94 3.73 -8.28 7.06
CA VAL A 94 3.78 -9.46 6.19
C VAL A 94 2.44 -9.62 5.50
N ALA A 95 2.47 -9.82 4.18
CA ALA A 95 1.28 -9.92 3.36
C ALA A 95 1.09 -11.32 2.78
N TYR A 96 -0.16 -11.77 2.75
CA TYR A 96 -0.61 -12.87 1.90
C TYR A 96 -1.82 -12.41 1.09
N PRO A 97 -1.90 -12.69 -0.22
CA PRO A 97 -2.98 -12.18 -1.04
C PRO A 97 -4.29 -12.93 -0.78
N ILE A 98 -5.30 -12.24 -0.26
CA ILE A 98 -6.68 -12.74 -0.18
C ILE A 98 -7.67 -11.58 -0.39
N THR A 99 -8.56 -11.68 -1.37
CA THR A 99 -9.59 -10.67 -1.66
C THR A 99 -10.62 -10.66 -0.54
N PRO A 100 -11.13 -9.52 -0.03
CA PRO A 100 -10.90 -8.14 -0.48
C PRO A 100 -9.70 -7.42 0.14
N GLN A 101 -9.04 -7.94 1.19
CA GLN A 101 -7.97 -7.19 1.86
C GLN A 101 -6.73 -6.94 1.01
N SER A 102 -6.52 -7.72 -0.08
CA SER A 102 -5.35 -7.59 -0.96
C SER A 102 -5.00 -6.14 -1.34
N GLU A 103 -6.00 -5.28 -1.55
CA GLU A 103 -5.80 -3.86 -1.83
C GLU A 103 -5.08 -3.15 -0.68
N THR A 104 -5.46 -3.40 0.57
CA THR A 104 -4.82 -2.81 1.75
C THR A 104 -3.35 -3.19 1.81
N MET A 105 -3.01 -4.47 1.66
CA MET A 105 -1.61 -4.89 1.76
C MET A 105 -0.77 -4.41 0.57
N GLN A 106 -1.36 -4.25 -0.62
CA GLN A 106 -0.68 -3.56 -1.74
C GLN A 106 -0.35 -2.11 -1.37
N LEU A 107 -1.28 -1.38 -0.75
CA LEU A 107 -1.04 -0.02 -0.27
C LEU A 107 0.01 0.05 0.85
N ILE A 108 0.10 -0.97 1.71
CA ILE A 108 1.20 -1.08 2.70
C ILE A 108 2.54 -1.33 2.00
N GLY A 109 2.56 -2.12 0.93
CA GLY A 109 3.75 -2.28 0.07
C GLY A 109 4.22 -0.95 -0.55
N VAL A 110 3.29 -0.05 -0.88
CA VAL A 110 3.64 1.33 -1.30
C VAL A 110 4.31 2.09 -0.17
N LEU A 111 3.79 2.00 1.07
CA LEU A 111 4.41 2.64 2.23
C LEU A 111 5.82 2.12 2.54
N TYR A 112 6.09 0.84 2.29
CA TYR A 112 7.44 0.29 2.34
C TYR A 112 8.34 0.94 1.28
N GLY A 113 7.88 1.04 0.03
CA GLY A 113 8.62 1.75 -1.04
C GLY A 113 8.87 3.23 -0.73
N GLU A 114 7.96 3.88 -0.02
CA GLU A 114 8.08 5.26 0.46
C GLU A 114 8.91 5.39 1.76
N GLY A 115 9.31 4.27 2.40
CA GLY A 115 10.12 4.25 3.62
C GLY A 115 9.38 4.47 4.94
N TYR A 116 8.05 4.40 4.96
CA TYR A 116 7.24 4.49 6.20
C TYR A 116 7.15 3.17 6.97
N VAL A 117 7.38 2.05 6.27
CA VAL A 117 7.46 0.69 6.84
C VAL A 117 8.87 0.19 6.61
N LYS A 118 9.52 -0.37 7.64
CA LYS A 118 10.93 -0.79 7.53
C LYS A 118 11.08 -2.11 6.79
N GLU A 119 10.23 -3.08 7.11
CA GLU A 119 10.30 -4.43 6.55
C GLU A 119 8.93 -4.87 6.06
N TYR A 120 8.89 -5.30 4.80
CA TYR A 120 7.70 -5.82 4.15
C TYR A 120 8.03 -6.98 3.25
N TYR A 121 7.36 -8.12 3.44
CA TYR A 121 7.49 -9.26 2.54
C TYR A 121 6.18 -10.02 2.35
N ARG A 122 6.20 -10.93 1.38
CA ARG A 122 5.05 -11.79 1.05
C ARG A 122 5.25 -13.17 1.69
N GLY A 123 4.32 -13.56 2.56
CA GLY A 123 4.27 -14.91 3.09
C GLY A 123 3.76 -15.92 2.07
N GLU A 124 3.95 -17.19 2.37
CA GLU A 124 3.52 -18.35 1.60
C GLU A 124 2.07 -18.77 1.90
N GLU A 125 1.58 -18.49 3.11
CA GLU A 125 0.21 -18.74 3.57
C GLU A 125 -0.12 -17.95 4.83
N GLU A 126 -1.40 -17.88 5.21
CA GLU A 126 -1.85 -17.12 6.38
C GLU A 126 -1.32 -17.67 7.71
N TYR A 127 -1.11 -18.98 7.83
CA TYR A 127 -0.48 -19.57 9.02
C TYR A 127 0.93 -19.01 9.24
N GLY A 128 1.75 -19.01 8.18
CA GLY A 128 3.10 -18.46 8.21
C GLY A 128 3.12 -16.95 8.44
N VAL A 129 2.21 -16.20 7.79
CA VAL A 129 2.06 -14.75 8.02
C VAL A 129 1.78 -14.45 9.49
N MET A 130 0.78 -15.09 10.09
CA MET A 130 0.40 -14.84 11.48
C MET A 130 1.49 -15.29 12.46
N SER A 131 2.21 -16.37 12.14
CA SER A 131 3.36 -16.83 12.92
C SER A 131 4.54 -15.86 12.86
N ALA A 132 4.83 -15.29 11.68
CA ALA A 132 5.86 -14.28 11.51
C ALA A 132 5.53 -12.99 12.26
N ILE A 133 4.26 -12.55 12.20
CA ILE A 133 3.78 -11.40 12.99
C ILE A 133 3.94 -11.66 14.49
N ALA A 134 3.65 -12.89 14.96
CA ALA A 134 3.89 -13.27 16.34
C ALA A 134 5.37 -13.14 16.73
N GLY A 135 6.27 -13.65 15.88
CA GLY A 135 7.71 -13.59 16.07
C GLY A 135 8.24 -12.15 16.11
N GLY A 136 7.84 -11.33 15.15
CA GLY A 136 8.22 -9.91 15.09
C GLY A 136 7.73 -9.14 16.31
N SER A 137 6.48 -9.35 16.72
CA SER A 137 5.91 -8.68 17.90
C SER A 137 6.65 -9.09 19.18
N ARG A 138 7.04 -10.36 19.30
CA ARG A 138 7.81 -10.88 20.43
C ARG A 138 9.23 -10.32 20.50
N ALA A 139 9.80 -9.92 19.36
CA ALA A 139 11.07 -9.19 19.29
C ALA A 139 10.95 -7.71 19.69
N GLY A 140 9.74 -7.23 20.03
CA GLY A 140 9.48 -5.84 20.42
C GLY A 140 9.19 -4.92 19.22
N VAL A 141 8.92 -5.49 18.05
CA VAL A 141 8.67 -4.74 16.81
C VAL A 141 7.18 -4.44 16.67
N ARG A 142 6.83 -3.25 16.17
CA ARG A 142 5.42 -2.93 15.87
C ARG A 142 5.01 -3.61 14.57
N CYS A 143 4.12 -4.59 14.68
CA CYS A 143 3.71 -5.44 13.57
C CYS A 143 2.28 -5.18 13.11
N PHE A 144 2.08 -5.23 11.80
CA PHE A 144 0.77 -5.12 11.16
C PHE A 144 0.58 -6.18 10.07
N THR A 145 -0.63 -6.72 9.92
CA THR A 145 -1.02 -7.53 8.76
C THR A 145 -2.51 -7.39 8.47
N ALA A 146 -2.98 -7.94 7.36
CA ALA A 146 -4.40 -8.03 7.04
C ALA A 146 -4.76 -9.40 6.45
N THR A 147 -5.96 -9.88 6.74
CA THR A 147 -6.52 -11.13 6.21
C THR A 147 -8.04 -11.05 6.03
N ALA A 148 -8.66 -12.09 5.49
CA ALA A 148 -10.10 -12.16 5.24
C ALA A 148 -10.61 -13.62 5.09
N GLY A 149 -11.83 -13.87 5.52
CA GLY A 149 -12.60 -15.12 5.38
C GLY A 149 -11.80 -16.39 5.69
N PRO A 150 -11.59 -17.28 4.71
CA PRO A 150 -10.86 -18.53 4.94
C PRO A 150 -9.41 -18.33 5.39
N GLY A 151 -8.79 -17.19 5.05
CA GLY A 151 -7.43 -16.88 5.48
C GLY A 151 -7.33 -16.68 7.00
N THR A 152 -8.36 -16.11 7.61
CA THR A 152 -8.46 -15.99 9.08
C THR A 152 -8.47 -17.37 9.74
N LEU A 153 -9.23 -18.31 9.17
CA LEU A 153 -9.32 -19.68 9.69
C LEU A 153 -8.03 -20.47 9.44
N ARG A 154 -7.35 -20.23 8.31
CA ARG A 154 -6.04 -20.80 8.01
C ARG A 154 -4.98 -20.33 9.02
N GLY A 155 -5.08 -19.09 9.49
CA GLY A 155 -4.18 -18.46 10.48
C GLY A 155 -4.67 -18.52 11.94
N ILE A 156 -5.70 -19.29 12.26
CA ILE A 156 -6.35 -19.21 13.59
C ILE A 156 -5.47 -19.67 14.75
N GLU A 157 -4.70 -20.74 14.55
CA GLU A 157 -3.80 -21.30 15.56
C GLU A 157 -2.75 -20.28 16.06
N PRO A 158 -1.98 -19.62 15.19
CA PRO A 158 -1.04 -18.59 15.64
C PRO A 158 -1.77 -17.40 16.28
N ILE A 159 -2.90 -16.94 15.73
CA ILE A 159 -3.69 -15.83 16.31
C ILE A 159 -4.13 -16.16 17.74
N ALA A 160 -4.62 -17.37 17.99
CA ALA A 160 -5.06 -17.82 19.32
C ALA A 160 -3.93 -17.81 20.35
N SER A 161 -2.68 -17.93 19.92
CA SER A 161 -1.51 -17.85 20.80
C SER A 161 -1.14 -16.42 21.21
N TRP A 162 -1.51 -15.40 20.42
CA TRP A 162 -1.05 -14.01 20.63
C TRP A 162 -1.45 -13.43 21.99
N PRO A 163 -2.70 -13.59 22.48
CA PRO A 163 -3.10 -13.09 23.79
C PRO A 163 -2.33 -13.77 24.93
N GLY A 164 -2.09 -15.09 24.83
CA GLY A 164 -1.32 -15.84 25.82
C GLY A 164 0.12 -15.36 25.93
N HIS A 165 0.70 -14.93 24.81
CA HIS A 165 2.02 -14.31 24.74
C HIS A 165 2.04 -12.80 25.03
N ARG A 166 0.87 -12.16 25.23
CA ARG A 166 0.73 -10.70 25.43
C ARG A 166 1.31 -9.87 24.30
N LEU A 167 1.15 -10.33 23.06
CA LEU A 167 1.72 -9.67 21.88
C LEU A 167 0.88 -8.45 21.47
N PRO A 168 1.45 -7.24 21.36
CA PRO A 168 0.76 -6.06 20.86
C PRO A 168 0.69 -6.03 19.31
N ALA A 169 0.39 -7.16 18.68
CA ALA A 169 0.24 -7.26 17.23
C ALA A 169 -1.14 -6.74 16.78
N VAL A 170 -1.19 -6.10 15.62
CA VAL A 170 -2.45 -5.62 15.02
C VAL A 170 -2.69 -6.35 13.70
N ALA A 171 -3.87 -6.95 13.58
CA ALA A 171 -4.35 -7.55 12.33
C ALA A 171 -5.66 -6.88 11.91
N MET A 172 -5.77 -6.54 10.62
CA MET A 172 -6.99 -6.03 10.03
C MET A 172 -7.76 -7.16 9.33
N PHE A 173 -9.06 -7.26 9.59
CA PHE A 173 -9.93 -8.28 9.00
C PHE A 173 -10.94 -7.61 8.06
N THR A 174 -10.71 -7.70 6.75
CA THR A 174 -11.70 -7.20 5.78
C THR A 174 -12.71 -8.31 5.51
N CYS A 175 -13.75 -8.34 6.35
CA CYS A 175 -14.47 -9.59 6.55
C CYS A 175 -15.22 -10.08 5.31
N ARG A 176 -15.17 -11.40 5.04
CA ARG A 176 -15.88 -12.07 3.92
C ARG A 176 -16.32 -13.50 4.28
N VAL A 177 -17.15 -14.08 3.42
CA VAL A 177 -17.58 -15.50 3.52
C VAL A 177 -16.39 -16.46 3.53
N VAL A 178 -16.45 -17.48 4.39
CA VAL A 178 -15.36 -18.44 4.62
C VAL A 178 -15.13 -19.40 3.45
N ASN A 179 -16.11 -20.22 3.06
CA ASN A 179 -15.87 -21.23 2.02
C ASN A 179 -17.13 -21.89 1.43
N ALA A 180 -18.24 -21.97 2.17
CA ALA A 180 -19.42 -22.73 1.76
C ALA A 180 -20.71 -21.87 1.76
N PRO A 181 -21.12 -21.29 0.61
CA PRO A 181 -20.42 -21.27 -0.69
C PRO A 181 -19.23 -20.30 -0.70
N LEU A 182 -18.31 -20.46 -1.66
CA LEU A 182 -17.20 -19.52 -1.84
C LEU A 182 -17.76 -18.17 -2.32
N ALA A 183 -17.53 -17.11 -1.56
CA ALA A 183 -17.90 -15.77 -1.95
C ALA A 183 -16.90 -14.73 -1.42
N ILE A 184 -16.72 -13.65 -2.20
CA ILE A 184 -15.94 -12.47 -1.79
C ILE A 184 -16.80 -11.43 -1.06
N GLN A 185 -18.10 -11.71 -0.92
CA GLN A 185 -19.07 -10.81 -0.32
C GLN A 185 -18.83 -10.69 1.20
N PRO A 186 -19.19 -9.54 1.79
CA PRO A 186 -19.00 -9.32 3.21
C PRO A 186 -19.88 -10.25 4.04
N ASP A 187 -19.28 -10.81 5.08
CA ASP A 187 -19.91 -11.64 6.12
C ASP A 187 -19.06 -11.49 7.38
N ASN A 188 -19.62 -11.70 8.57
CA ASN A 188 -18.92 -11.56 9.85
C ASN A 188 -18.60 -12.90 10.54
N ILE A 189 -18.95 -14.03 9.92
CA ILE A 189 -18.77 -15.37 10.49
C ILE A 189 -17.31 -15.64 10.90
N GLU A 190 -16.31 -15.15 10.15
CA GLU A 190 -14.90 -15.35 10.49
C GLU A 190 -14.51 -14.76 11.85
N ILE A 191 -15.11 -13.63 12.24
CA ILE A 191 -14.83 -12.98 13.53
C ILE A 191 -15.47 -13.78 14.67
N SER A 192 -16.60 -14.44 14.41
CA SER A 192 -17.25 -15.27 15.42
C SER A 192 -16.40 -16.47 15.87
N TYR A 193 -15.45 -16.93 15.04
CA TYR A 193 -14.49 -17.97 15.43
C TYR A 193 -13.33 -17.47 16.30
N LEU A 194 -13.17 -16.15 16.45
CA LEU A 194 -12.12 -15.53 17.28
C LEU A 194 -12.61 -15.10 18.68
N LEU A 195 -13.92 -15.17 18.94
CA LEU A 195 -14.58 -14.81 20.20
C LEU A 195 -14.85 -16.04 21.07
#